data_AF-A0A2M7Y0Y4-F1
#
_entry.id   AF-A0A2M7Y0Y4-F1
#
_cell.length_a   1.000
_cell.length_b   1.000
_cell.length_c   1.000
_cell.angle_alpha   90.00
_cell.angle_beta   90.00
_cell.angle_gamma   90.00
#
_symmetry.space_group_name_H-M   'P 1'
#
loop_
_entity.id
_entity.type
_entity.pdbx_description
1 polymer ?
#
loop_
_entity_poly.entity_id
_entity_poly.type
_entity_poly.pdbx_seq_one_letter_code
_entity_poly.pdbx_strand_id
1 'polypeptide(L)' 'MDEPAARPPGVHDRAGRFVDWVRAAAPYIHAFRGRTFVIGFGGELLQNPAQANAFACDCNLLAAL' A
#
# COMPACT_ATOMS: atom_id res chain seq x y z
N MET A 1 24.49 -29.87 23.92
CA MET A 1 23.86 -28.70 24.58
C MET A 1 23.94 -27.58 23.57
N ASP A 2 23.04 -27.58 22.61
CA ASP A 2 22.90 -26.54 21.59
C ASP A 2 21.61 -25.80 21.91
N GLU A 3 21.75 -24.56 22.38
CA GLU A 3 20.64 -23.63 22.52
C GLU A 3 20.20 -23.19 21.11
N PRO A 4 18.91 -23.29 20.72
CA PRO A 4 18.49 -22.81 19.41
C PRO A 4 18.62 -21.29 19.41
N ALA A 5 19.54 -20.76 18.61
CA ALA A 5 19.79 -19.33 18.46
C ALA A 5 18.47 -18.55 18.35
N ALA A 6 18.15 -17.78 19.39
CA ALA A 6 16.94 -16.98 19.43
C ALA A 6 16.94 -16.01 18.24
N ARG A 7 15.89 -16.12 17.41
CA ARG A 7 15.69 -15.28 16.22
C ARG A 7 15.67 -13.80 16.63
N PRO A 8 16.40 -12.91 15.94
CA PRO A 8 16.51 -11.52 16.36
C PRO A 8 15.12 -10.86 16.46
N PRO A 9 14.77 -10.27 17.63
CA PRO A 9 13.54 -9.52 17.77
C PRO A 9 13.63 -8.25 16.92
N GLY A 10 12.62 -8.00 16.08
CA GLY A 10 12.49 -6.74 15.34
C GLY A 10 12.04 -6.86 13.88
N VAL A 11 12.25 -8.01 13.22
CA VAL A 11 11.83 -8.18 11.81
C VAL A 11 10.31 -8.35 11.70
N HIS A 12 9.68 -9.02 12.68
CA HIS A 12 8.24 -9.24 12.71
C HIS A 12 7.44 -7.99 13.12
N ASP A 13 8.06 -7.01 13.80
CA ASP A 13 7.36 -5.80 14.26
C ASP A 13 6.98 -4.89 13.08
N ARG A 14 7.91 -4.64 12.14
CA ARG A 14 7.60 -3.85 10.94
C ARG A 14 6.56 -4.52 10.05
N ALA A 15 6.69 -5.82 9.83
CA ALA A 15 5.74 -6.58 9.02
C ALA A 15 4.36 -6.66 9.70
N GLY A 16 4.31 -6.89 11.01
CA GLY A 16 3.07 -6.89 11.79
C GLY A 16 2.34 -5.55 11.73
N ARG A 17 3.06 -4.45 11.99
CA ARG A 17 2.50 -3.09 11.89
C ARG A 17 1.99 -2.75 10.49
N PHE A 18 2.67 -3.21 9.45
CA PHE A 18 2.21 -3.05 8.06
C PHE A 18 0.92 -3.83 7.81
N VAL A 19 0.86 -5.10 8.23
CA VAL A 19 -0.33 -5.94 8.07
C VAL A 19 -1.53 -5.35 8.81
N ASP A 20 -1.34 -4.86 10.04
CA ASP A 20 -2.41 -4.23 10.82
C ASP A 20 -2.93 -2.97 10.13
N TRP A 21 -2.03 -2.14 9.58
CA TRP A 21 -2.41 -0.97 8.79
C TRP A 21 -3.18 -1.34 7.51
N VAL A 22 -2.72 -2.34 6.75
CA VAL A 22 -3.44 -2.81 5.54
C VAL A 22 -4.81 -3.38 5.91
N ARG A 23 -4.91 -4.16 6.98
CA ARG A 23 -6.19 -4.71 7.46
C ARG A 23 -7.16 -3.63 7.92
N ALA A 24 -6.66 -2.54 8.52
CA ALA A 24 -7.51 -1.40 8.88
C ALA A 24 -8.18 -0.75 7.64
N ALA A 25 -7.58 -0.88 6.45
CA ALA A 25 -8.15 -0.42 5.20
C ALA A 25 -9.14 -1.43 4.55
N ALA A 26 -9.27 -2.66 5.07
CA ALA A 26 -10.10 -3.71 4.49
C ALA A 26 -11.56 -3.30 4.18
N PRO A 27 -12.26 -2.52 5.03
CA PRO A 27 -13.62 -2.07 4.72
C PRO A 27 -13.72 -1.28 3.41
N TYR A 28 -12.72 -0.45 3.11
CA TYR A 28 -12.68 0.36 1.89
C TYR A 28 -12.30 -0.47 0.67
N ILE A 29 -11.35 -1.39 0.82
CA ILE A 29 -10.98 -2.33 -0.25
C ILE A 29 -12.20 -3.15 -0.68
N HIS A 30 -13.00 -3.63 0.28
CA HIS A 30 -14.18 -4.42 -0.02
C HIS A 30 -15.32 -3.61 -0.64
N ALA A 31 -15.47 -2.33 -0.27
CA ALA A 31 -16.50 -1.47 -0.83
C ALA A 31 -16.29 -1.18 -2.33
N PHE A 32 -15.03 -1.08 -2.78
CA PHE A 32 -14.69 -0.68 -4.14
C PHE A 32 -14.03 -1.76 -5.00
N ARG A 33 -13.79 -2.95 -4.45
CA ARG A 33 -13.24 -4.09 -5.21
C ARG A 33 -14.08 -4.39 -6.46
N GLY A 34 -13.39 -4.55 -7.58
CA GLY A 34 -14.03 -4.87 -8.88
C GLY A 34 -14.89 -3.75 -9.45
N ARG A 35 -14.73 -2.51 -8.97
CA ARG A 35 -15.39 -1.32 -9.51
C ARG A 35 -14.44 -0.57 -10.44
N THR A 36 -15.02 0.17 -11.38
CA THR A 36 -14.27 1.06 -12.28
C THR A 36 -14.21 2.46 -11.68
N PHE A 37 -13.00 3.01 -11.59
CA PHE A 37 -12.76 4.39 -11.17
C PHE A 37 -12.53 5.28 -12.39
N VAL A 38 -13.16 6.45 -12.41
CA VAL A 38 -12.91 7.52 -13.38
C VAL A 38 -12.29 8.68 -12.63
N ILE A 39 -11.07 9.08 -13.02
CA ILE A 39 -10.28 10.10 -12.33
C ILE A 39 -9.98 11.23 -13.30
N GLY A 40 -10.46 12.44 -12.99
CA GLY A 40 -10.10 13.66 -13.69
C GLY A 40 -8.94 14.33 -12.99
N PHE A 41 -7.86 14.65 -13.71
CA PHE A 41 -6.72 15.42 -13.20
C PHE A 41 -6.26 16.45 -14.24
N GLY A 42 -5.70 17.56 -13.76
CA GLY A 42 -5.11 18.61 -14.59
C GLY A 42 -3.72 18.23 -15.10
N GLY A 43 -3.33 18.79 -16.24
CA GLY A 43 -2.02 18.50 -16.86
C GLY A 43 -0.83 18.94 -16.01
N GLU A 44 -1.05 19.84 -15.05
CA GLU A 44 -0.06 20.31 -14.08
C GLU A 44 0.50 19.17 -13.23
N LEU A 45 -0.31 18.14 -12.96
CA LEU A 45 0.10 16.95 -12.19
C LEU A 45 1.23 16.17 -12.88
N LEU A 46 1.34 16.28 -14.21
CA LEU A 46 2.37 15.62 -15.00
C LEU A 46 3.65 16.45 -15.15
N GLN A 47 3.62 17.73 -14.77
CA GLN A 47 4.79 18.60 -14.90
C GLN A 47 5.86 18.34 -13.84
N ASN A 48 5.48 17.73 -12.71
CA ASN A 48 6.41 17.30 -11.68
C ASN A 48 6.57 15.77 -11.71
N PRO A 49 7.76 15.24 -12.05
CA PRO A 49 8.00 13.81 -12.14
C PRO A 49 7.74 13.04 -10.84
N ALA A 50 8.04 13.64 -9.68
CA ALA A 50 7.80 13.00 -8.39
C ALA A 50 6.30 12.90 -8.08
N GLN A 51 5.53 13.94 -8.43
CA GLN A 51 4.08 13.94 -8.26
C GLN A 51 3.40 12.96 -9.22
N ALA A 52 3.84 12.92 -10.48
CA ALA A 52 3.36 11.96 -11.46
C ALA A 52 3.65 10.51 -11.04
N ASN A 53 4.82 10.25 -10.45
CA ASN A 53 5.19 8.92 -9.95
C ASN A 53 4.34 8.49 -8.74
N ALA A 54 4.14 9.40 -7.77
CA ALA A 54 3.27 9.15 -6.63
C ALA A 54 1.83 8.82 -7.10
N PHE A 55 1.30 9.61 -8.04
CA PHE A 55 -0.01 9.38 -8.62
C PHE A 55 -0.10 8.02 -9.34
N ALA A 56 0.92 7.63 -10.10
CA ALA A 56 0.96 6.32 -10.73
C ALA A 56 0.95 5.17 -9.71
N CYS A 57 1.65 5.34 -8.58
CA CYS A 57 1.60 4.37 -7.47
C CYS A 57 0.20 4.26 -6.87
N ASP A 58 -0.49 5.39 -6.67
CA ASP A 58 -1.86 5.40 -6.17
C ASP A 58 -2.83 4.73 -7.16
N CYS A 59 -2.70 4.99 -8.46
CA CYS A 59 -3.48 4.30 -9.50
C CYS A 59 -3.26 2.79 -9.49
N ASN A 60 -2.03 2.33 -9.27
CA ASN A 60 -1.73 0.90 -9.16
C ASN A 60 -2.41 0.27 -7.94
N LEU A 61 -2.50 1.00 -6.82
CA LEU A 61 -3.23 0.55 -5.64
C LEU A 61 -4.71 0.39 -5.95
N LEU A 62 -5.33 1.40 -6.61
CA LEU A 62 -6.73 1.34 -7.02
C LEU A 62 -7.00 0.19 -8.01
N ALA A 63 -6.09 -0.05 -8.94
CA ALA A 63 -6.19 -1.14 -9.91
C ALA A 63 -6.08 -2.53 -9.26
N ALA A 64 -5.47 -2.63 -8.08
CA ALA A 64 -5.30 -3.87 -7.34
C ALA A 64 -6.49 -4.22 -6.42
N LEU A 65 -7.49 -3.35 -6.28
CA LEU A 65 -8.68 -3.56 -5.42
C LEU A 65 -9.68 -4.57 -6.02
#